data_AF-A0A955GX20-F1
#
_entry.id   AF-A0A955GX20-F1
#
_cell.length_a   1.000
_cell.length_b   1.000
_cell.length_c   1.000
_cell.angle_alpha   90.00
_cell.angle_beta   90.00
_cell.angle_gamma   90.00
#
_symmetry.space_group_name_H-M   'P 1'
#
loop_
_entity.id
_entity.type
_entity.pdbx_description
1 polymer ?
#
loop_
_entity_poly.entity_id
_entity_poly.type
_entity_poly.pdbx_seq_one_letter_code
_entity_poly.pdbx_strand_id
1 'polypeptide(L)'
;TGTDGTPLTNSGTFNEGTSTVIYNGNNGGGNTSIASSVNYYNLSVSNASENYVLTGTTTVNAAGTTNVLNGTLSTGSDYTLSTGKLEITNAGSAIFVANASTIYLTATSGTVFTRGASATFSAGTSSVELTGAGDVFVTDSNITGFYDLVINGTGTKTLVASNTGITHNFTVSAGTVDPDGNAITGSGTNTLTVNAATIKVDQSGPGALDSSYSSFETVTLNTDSTVDFDANVNQGLSTHTYYNVLISSAGGTKALEQSTTINGTLTMQGGSGFNTFDDTYDLNVGSIDIQAGTFTSNGSTITIAGDFSNAGTFSADTSSVIFNGANTATITGTTSFYDLTLTHTAAKEVDFSVTGGAIYTVSHTFTVTGSSGNLITIRSTSGGTKFQFNPTGTASVDYADVQDGGCEGTAIQMSPTNSTNSGNNDSCWFDASLTFSISDTTIGFGPLTILNARWATGDLSGSSSDTAAHTFSIQTSAASGYSLTYFGDLLKSGTDDIDAASITNDADGDPGVTEAFGLGLSTDGSSTIASGYDHNATPASRDWSWVANTITEIVSKTSPVSSTETISAYYLANISSLTVAGDNYSTDVTYIITGNF
;
A
#
# COMPACT_ATOMS: atom_id res chain seq x y z
N THR A 1 -16.65 -11.76 63.12
CA THR A 1 -17.85 -11.36 63.90
C THR A 1 -17.48 -10.29 64.91
N GLY A 2 -18.41 -9.41 65.27
CA GLY A 2 -18.27 -8.38 66.32
C GLY A 2 -19.54 -7.55 66.43
N THR A 3 -19.83 -6.98 67.60
CA THR A 3 -21.02 -6.11 67.84
C THR A 3 -20.65 -4.61 67.90
N ASP A 4 -19.37 -4.29 67.87
CA ASP A 4 -18.81 -2.93 67.95
C ASP A 4 -18.52 -2.31 66.56
N GLY A 5 -18.84 -3.03 65.49
CA GLY A 5 -18.66 -2.58 64.11
C GLY A 5 -17.21 -2.60 63.61
N THR A 6 -16.21 -3.08 64.37
CA THR A 6 -14.80 -3.11 63.90
C THR A 6 -14.13 -4.47 64.20
N PRO A 7 -14.58 -5.55 63.56
CA PRO A 7 -14.19 -6.92 63.95
C PRO A 7 -12.76 -7.32 63.55
N LEU A 8 -12.07 -6.53 62.71
CA LEU A 8 -10.67 -6.76 62.34
C LEU A 8 -9.89 -5.45 62.41
N THR A 9 -8.79 -5.46 63.14
CA THR A 9 -7.75 -4.43 63.12
C THR A 9 -6.41 -5.12 62.90
N ASN A 10 -5.53 -4.55 62.08
CA ASN A 10 -4.21 -5.11 61.84
C ASN A 10 -3.12 -4.07 62.13
N SER A 11 -2.30 -4.35 63.15
CA SER A 11 -1.11 -3.55 63.50
C SER A 11 0.20 -4.26 63.15
N GLY A 12 0.14 -5.39 62.44
CA GLY A 12 1.28 -6.22 62.05
C GLY A 12 1.21 -6.66 60.58
N THR A 13 1.91 -7.75 60.24
CA THR A 13 1.86 -8.32 58.88
C THR A 13 0.72 -9.33 58.78
N PHE A 14 -0.17 -9.14 57.82
CA PHE A 14 -1.18 -10.13 57.44
C PHE A 14 -0.77 -10.76 56.10
N ASN A 15 -0.59 -12.08 56.06
CA ASN A 15 -0.31 -12.84 54.84
C ASN A 15 -1.55 -13.66 54.49
N GLU A 16 -2.18 -13.34 53.37
CA GLU A 16 -3.51 -13.85 53.03
C GLU A 16 -3.52 -15.31 52.56
N GLY A 17 -2.39 -15.88 52.12
CA GLY A 17 -2.36 -17.23 51.54
C GLY A 17 -3.47 -17.43 50.50
N THR A 18 -4.21 -18.55 50.59
CA THR A 18 -5.45 -18.80 49.81
C THR A 18 -6.72 -18.68 50.68
N SER A 19 -6.66 -17.87 51.74
CA SER A 19 -7.70 -17.82 52.78
C SER A 19 -8.98 -17.10 52.35
N THR A 20 -10.08 -17.36 53.06
CA THR A 20 -11.33 -16.59 52.96
C THR A 20 -11.61 -15.89 54.27
N VAL A 21 -11.67 -14.56 54.24
CA VAL A 21 -12.08 -13.74 55.39
C VAL A 21 -13.56 -13.40 55.25
N ILE A 22 -14.37 -13.87 56.21
CA ILE A 22 -15.81 -13.67 56.20
C ILE A 22 -16.20 -12.66 57.29
N TYR A 23 -16.81 -11.56 56.86
CA TYR A 23 -17.50 -10.61 57.73
C TYR A 23 -18.98 -10.99 57.80
N ASN A 24 -19.40 -11.42 58.98
CA ASN A 24 -20.73 -11.94 59.29
C ASN A 24 -21.31 -11.30 60.58
N GLY A 25 -20.84 -10.09 60.92
CA GLY A 25 -21.25 -9.36 62.12
C GLY A 25 -22.72 -8.95 62.11
N ASN A 26 -23.23 -8.52 63.27
CA ASN A 26 -24.58 -7.99 63.45
C ASN A 26 -24.50 -6.73 64.34
N ASN A 27 -23.91 -5.65 63.81
CA ASN A 27 -23.88 -4.34 64.42
C ASN A 27 -25.25 -3.65 64.26
N GLY A 28 -26.20 -4.02 65.12
CA GLY A 28 -27.56 -3.49 65.09
C GLY A 28 -27.71 -1.96 65.27
N GLY A 29 -26.61 -1.21 65.47
CA GLY A 29 -26.60 0.24 65.63
C GLY A 29 -25.76 1.02 64.60
N GLY A 30 -25.20 0.37 63.57
CA GLY A 30 -24.34 1.06 62.60
C GLY A 30 -23.74 0.15 61.53
N ASN A 31 -22.65 0.59 60.90
CA ASN A 31 -21.95 -0.16 59.87
C ASN A 31 -20.86 -1.07 60.48
N THR A 32 -20.58 -2.20 59.84
CA THR A 32 -19.39 -3.02 60.09
C THR A 32 -18.25 -2.59 59.15
N SER A 33 -17.14 -2.14 59.72
CA SER A 33 -15.95 -1.70 59.00
C SER A 33 -15.18 -2.89 58.44
N ILE A 34 -14.86 -2.83 57.13
CA ILE A 34 -13.92 -3.73 56.47
C ILE A 34 -12.53 -3.07 56.49
N ALA A 35 -11.54 -3.80 56.99
CA ALA A 35 -10.22 -3.23 57.26
C ALA A 35 -9.42 -3.06 55.96
N SER A 36 -9.09 -1.82 55.62
CA SER A 36 -8.17 -1.50 54.50
C SER A 36 -6.69 -1.77 54.81
N SER A 37 -6.35 -2.08 56.06
CA SER A 37 -4.98 -2.34 56.53
C SER A 37 -4.48 -3.78 56.25
N VAL A 38 -5.24 -4.58 55.51
CA VAL A 38 -4.87 -5.96 55.13
C VAL A 38 -5.16 -6.21 53.66
N ASN A 39 -4.39 -7.10 53.05
CA ASN A 39 -4.74 -7.70 51.78
C ASN A 39 -5.57 -8.97 52.03
N TYR A 40 -6.53 -9.25 51.16
CA TYR A 40 -7.35 -10.44 51.25
C TYR A 40 -7.02 -11.39 50.09
N TYR A 41 -7.15 -12.70 50.31
CA TYR A 41 -7.22 -13.63 49.19
C TYR A 41 -8.67 -13.75 48.73
N ASN A 42 -9.59 -14.16 49.59
CA ASN A 42 -11.02 -13.93 49.40
C ASN A 42 -11.60 -13.07 50.52
N LEU A 43 -12.52 -12.18 50.16
CA LEU A 43 -13.32 -11.37 51.08
C LEU A 43 -14.78 -11.75 50.90
N SER A 44 -15.51 -12.00 51.99
CA SER A 44 -16.94 -12.31 51.92
C SER A 44 -17.74 -11.53 52.96
N VAL A 45 -18.92 -11.05 52.58
CA VAL A 45 -19.93 -10.51 53.51
C VAL A 45 -21.20 -11.37 53.48
N SER A 46 -21.82 -11.64 54.63
CA SER A 46 -22.84 -12.71 54.70
C SER A 46 -24.01 -12.52 55.66
N ASN A 47 -24.30 -11.31 56.16
CA ASN A 47 -25.47 -11.06 57.02
C ASN A 47 -26.45 -10.08 56.37
N ALA A 48 -27.69 -10.51 56.09
CA ALA A 48 -28.75 -9.73 55.45
C ALA A 48 -29.09 -8.42 56.16
N SER A 49 -28.90 -8.36 57.48
CA SER A 49 -29.27 -7.18 58.29
C SER A 49 -28.11 -6.20 58.49
N GLU A 50 -26.95 -6.45 57.87
CA GLU A 50 -25.73 -5.71 58.12
C GLU A 50 -25.31 -4.85 56.93
N ASN A 51 -24.76 -3.67 57.23
CA ASN A 51 -24.08 -2.81 56.28
C ASN A 51 -22.57 -2.86 56.52
N TYR A 52 -21.83 -3.44 55.58
CA TYR A 52 -20.38 -3.48 55.56
C TYR A 52 -19.84 -2.30 54.79
N VAL A 53 -18.84 -1.61 55.32
CA VAL A 53 -18.27 -0.39 54.71
C VAL A 53 -16.76 -0.48 54.67
N LEU A 54 -16.17 -0.26 53.49
CA LEU A 54 -14.73 -0.12 53.35
C LEU A 54 -14.25 1.15 54.06
N THR A 55 -13.11 1.07 54.76
CA THR A 55 -12.49 2.21 55.44
C THR A 55 -11.29 2.80 54.69
N GLY A 56 -11.05 2.35 53.45
CA GLY A 56 -9.92 2.74 52.61
C GLY A 56 -9.80 1.83 51.40
N THR A 57 -8.77 2.05 50.58
CA THR A 57 -8.42 1.16 49.47
C THR A 57 -8.34 -0.28 49.96
N THR A 58 -9.08 -1.17 49.32
CA THR A 58 -9.15 -2.58 49.70
C THR A 58 -8.65 -3.42 48.54
N THR A 59 -7.69 -4.29 48.83
CA THR A 59 -7.08 -5.17 47.83
C THR A 59 -7.41 -6.63 48.14
N VAL A 60 -7.98 -7.30 47.16
CA VAL A 60 -8.20 -8.74 47.10
C VAL A 60 -7.32 -9.30 45.99
N ASN A 61 -6.67 -10.43 46.25
CA ASN A 61 -5.74 -11.09 45.34
C ASN A 61 -6.36 -11.27 43.94
N ALA A 62 -5.55 -11.19 42.88
CA ALA A 62 -6.03 -11.31 41.51
C ALA A 62 -6.63 -12.69 41.18
N ALA A 63 -6.26 -13.74 41.91
CA ALA A 63 -6.88 -15.07 41.79
C ALA A 63 -8.09 -15.26 42.73
N GLY A 64 -8.37 -14.26 43.56
CA GLY A 64 -9.36 -14.31 44.62
C GLY A 64 -10.65 -13.55 44.31
N THR A 65 -11.62 -13.67 45.22
CA THR A 65 -12.98 -13.16 45.02
C THR A 65 -13.46 -12.29 46.18
N THR A 66 -14.08 -11.16 45.84
CA THR A 66 -14.97 -10.41 46.74
C THR A 66 -16.39 -10.94 46.58
N ASN A 67 -16.96 -11.49 47.64
CA ASN A 67 -18.27 -12.12 47.64
C ASN A 67 -19.26 -11.31 48.48
N VAL A 68 -20.35 -10.86 47.87
CA VAL A 68 -21.52 -10.34 48.57
C VAL A 68 -22.55 -11.46 48.63
N LEU A 69 -22.46 -12.27 49.69
CA LEU A 69 -23.37 -13.40 49.89
C LEU A 69 -24.73 -12.94 50.43
N ASN A 70 -24.71 -11.93 51.31
CA ASN A 70 -25.88 -11.37 51.97
C ASN A 70 -25.52 -10.04 52.69
N GLY A 71 -26.46 -9.10 52.75
CA GLY A 71 -26.24 -7.76 53.32
C GLY A 71 -25.71 -6.75 52.29
N THR A 72 -25.42 -5.54 52.76
CA THR A 72 -24.89 -4.46 51.91
C THR A 72 -23.38 -4.34 52.08
N LEU A 73 -22.59 -4.44 51.00
CA LEU A 73 -21.20 -4.02 50.98
C LEU A 73 -21.10 -2.67 50.24
N SER A 74 -20.62 -1.64 50.92
CA SER A 74 -20.41 -0.30 50.35
C SER A 74 -18.93 0.05 50.32
N THR A 75 -18.50 0.69 49.24
CA THR A 75 -17.16 1.28 49.11
C THR A 75 -16.94 2.51 50.00
N GLY A 76 -17.94 2.92 50.79
CA GLY A 76 -17.80 3.98 51.79
C GLY A 76 -17.64 5.36 51.16
N SER A 77 -16.57 6.07 51.53
CA SER A 77 -16.26 7.42 51.02
C SER A 77 -15.50 7.37 49.69
N ASP A 78 -16.07 6.65 48.72
CA ASP A 78 -15.53 6.49 47.36
C ASP A 78 -14.20 5.73 47.27
N TYR A 79 -13.97 4.78 48.18
CA TYR A 79 -12.71 4.04 48.22
C TYR A 79 -12.59 3.00 47.10
N THR A 80 -11.38 2.88 46.57
CA THR A 80 -11.04 1.86 45.57
C THR A 80 -11.20 0.44 46.11
N LEU A 81 -11.80 -0.44 45.31
CA LEU A 81 -11.75 -1.89 45.49
C LEU A 81 -10.98 -2.52 44.33
N SER A 82 -9.86 -3.18 44.61
CA SER A 82 -9.16 -4.00 43.62
C SER A 82 -9.38 -5.46 43.96
N THR A 83 -10.00 -6.23 43.08
CA THR A 83 -10.32 -7.64 43.33
C THR A 83 -10.14 -8.49 42.08
N GLY A 84 -9.75 -9.76 42.22
CA GLY A 84 -9.73 -10.67 41.09
C GLY A 84 -11.11 -10.79 40.46
N LYS A 85 -12.09 -11.20 41.28
CA LYS A 85 -13.49 -11.35 40.90
C LYS A 85 -14.42 -10.63 41.88
N LEU A 86 -15.58 -10.19 41.41
CA LEU A 86 -16.68 -9.67 42.22
C LEU A 86 -17.95 -10.50 41.97
N GLU A 87 -18.41 -11.18 43.01
CA GLU A 87 -19.59 -12.04 42.97
C GLU A 87 -20.65 -11.51 43.93
N ILE A 88 -21.80 -11.09 43.39
CA ILE A 88 -22.99 -10.71 44.14
C ILE A 88 -24.01 -11.84 43.94
N THR A 89 -24.24 -12.63 44.99
CA THR A 89 -25.03 -13.85 44.89
C THR A 89 -26.49 -13.57 44.56
N ASN A 90 -27.22 -14.57 44.07
CA ASN A 90 -28.65 -14.46 43.76
C ASN A 90 -29.53 -14.45 45.04
N ALA A 91 -29.24 -13.53 45.96
CA ALA A 91 -30.04 -13.27 47.15
C ALA A 91 -30.59 -11.84 47.08
N GLY A 92 -31.88 -11.66 47.36
CA GLY A 92 -32.54 -10.34 47.36
C GLY A 92 -31.90 -9.31 48.30
N SER A 93 -31.21 -9.79 49.32
CA SER A 93 -30.51 -9.02 50.33
C SER A 93 -29.02 -8.86 50.06
N ALA A 94 -28.47 -9.42 48.98
CA ALA A 94 -27.09 -9.17 48.57
C ALA A 94 -27.03 -7.86 47.76
N ILE A 95 -26.38 -6.84 48.33
CA ILE A 95 -26.31 -5.49 47.76
C ILE A 95 -24.84 -5.05 47.73
N PHE A 96 -24.35 -4.63 46.56
CA PHE A 96 -23.08 -3.91 46.45
C PHE A 96 -23.34 -2.46 46.08
N VAL A 97 -22.74 -1.52 46.82
CA VAL A 97 -22.86 -0.07 46.58
C VAL A 97 -21.49 0.49 46.24
N ALA A 98 -21.32 0.87 44.97
CA ALA A 98 -20.03 1.32 44.43
C ALA A 98 -19.77 2.83 44.63
N ASN A 99 -20.78 3.63 44.98
CA ASN A 99 -20.68 5.09 45.16
C ASN A 99 -20.00 5.77 43.96
N ALA A 100 -19.04 6.67 44.15
CA ALA A 100 -18.22 7.26 43.09
C ALA A 100 -16.82 6.60 43.02
N SER A 101 -16.71 5.31 43.36
CA SER A 101 -15.43 4.60 43.48
C SER A 101 -14.91 4.04 42.16
N THR A 102 -13.63 3.69 42.14
CA THR A 102 -13.06 2.81 41.12
C THR A 102 -13.03 1.36 41.60
N ILE A 103 -13.53 0.43 40.78
CA ILE A 103 -13.53 -1.01 41.03
C ILE A 103 -12.66 -1.70 39.97
N TYR A 104 -11.52 -2.26 40.38
CA TYR A 104 -10.68 -3.04 39.47
C TYR A 104 -11.05 -4.53 39.55
N LEU A 105 -11.30 -5.13 38.38
CA LEU A 105 -11.48 -6.57 38.18
C LEU A 105 -10.23 -7.12 37.49
N THR A 106 -9.37 -7.77 38.27
CA THR A 106 -7.98 -8.06 37.87
C THR A 106 -7.73 -9.52 37.48
N ALA A 107 -8.71 -10.42 37.63
CA ALA A 107 -8.52 -11.82 37.25
C ALA A 107 -8.34 -11.94 35.74
N THR A 108 -7.47 -12.86 35.32
CA THR A 108 -7.10 -13.06 33.91
C THR A 108 -7.90 -14.16 33.23
N SER A 109 -8.82 -14.82 33.93
CA SER A 109 -9.65 -15.87 33.34
C SER A 109 -10.98 -16.08 34.08
N GLY A 110 -11.96 -16.59 33.33
CA GLY A 110 -13.28 -16.96 33.85
C GLY A 110 -14.20 -15.76 34.08
N THR A 111 -15.30 -15.98 34.81
CA THR A 111 -16.25 -14.91 35.13
C THR A 111 -15.66 -13.98 36.19
N VAL A 112 -15.52 -12.70 35.87
CA VAL A 112 -14.92 -11.68 36.76
C VAL A 112 -15.94 -10.83 37.50
N PHE A 113 -17.14 -10.74 36.94
CA PHE A 113 -18.27 -10.07 37.57
C PHE A 113 -19.51 -10.94 37.42
N THR A 114 -20.16 -11.23 38.53
CA THR A 114 -21.45 -11.92 38.56
C THR A 114 -22.43 -11.13 39.41
N ARG A 115 -23.58 -10.76 38.85
CA ARG A 115 -24.76 -10.32 39.61
C ARG A 115 -25.90 -11.32 39.44
N GLY A 116 -26.28 -11.96 40.54
CA GLY A 116 -27.48 -12.79 40.56
C GLY A 116 -28.75 -11.97 40.33
N ALA A 117 -29.76 -12.55 39.67
CA ALA A 117 -30.97 -11.86 39.23
C ALA A 117 -31.75 -11.12 40.34
N SER A 118 -31.72 -11.61 41.57
CA SER A 118 -32.38 -10.97 42.71
C SER A 118 -31.49 -9.95 43.42
N ALA A 119 -30.20 -9.92 43.13
CA ALA A 119 -29.22 -9.09 43.82
C ALA A 119 -29.23 -7.64 43.31
N THR A 120 -28.67 -6.72 44.09
CA THR A 120 -28.56 -5.31 43.70
C THR A 120 -27.10 -4.89 43.54
N PHE A 121 -26.78 -4.29 42.40
CA PHE A 121 -25.56 -3.52 42.19
C PHE A 121 -25.97 -2.06 42.02
N SER A 122 -25.57 -1.22 42.97
CA SER A 122 -25.81 0.22 42.94
C SER A 122 -24.54 0.92 42.46
N ALA A 123 -24.46 1.18 41.16
CA ALA A 123 -23.28 1.75 40.52
C ALA A 123 -22.93 3.17 41.01
N GLY A 124 -23.91 3.97 41.45
CA GLY A 124 -23.64 5.38 41.75
C GLY A 124 -23.04 6.09 40.54
N THR A 125 -21.89 6.75 40.71
CA THR A 125 -21.07 7.31 39.63
C THR A 125 -19.72 6.60 39.53
N SER A 126 -19.69 5.30 39.81
CA SER A 126 -18.45 4.51 39.88
C SER A 126 -17.85 4.21 38.50
N SER A 127 -16.56 3.90 38.47
CA SER A 127 -15.88 3.30 37.32
C SER A 127 -15.50 1.85 37.60
N VAL A 128 -16.03 0.92 36.80
CA VAL A 128 -15.62 -0.49 36.85
C VAL A 128 -14.61 -0.74 35.72
N GLU A 129 -13.45 -1.26 36.07
CA GLU A 129 -12.33 -1.45 35.14
C GLU A 129 -11.90 -2.91 35.09
N LEU A 130 -11.98 -3.52 33.90
CA LEU A 130 -11.46 -4.85 33.63
C LEU A 130 -10.01 -4.73 33.16
N THR A 131 -9.08 -5.10 34.04
CA THR A 131 -7.63 -4.98 33.81
C THR A 131 -6.94 -6.32 33.55
N GLY A 132 -7.64 -7.43 33.78
CA GLY A 132 -7.14 -8.77 33.53
C GLY A 132 -6.75 -9.01 32.06
N ALA A 133 -5.54 -9.53 31.85
CA ALA A 133 -4.92 -9.70 30.54
C ALA A 133 -5.38 -10.92 29.72
N GLY A 134 -6.33 -11.71 30.22
CA GLY A 134 -6.84 -12.89 29.52
C GLY A 134 -8.35 -12.84 29.30
N ASP A 135 -8.88 -13.95 28.79
CA ASP A 135 -10.28 -14.03 28.39
C ASP A 135 -11.20 -14.12 29.60
N VAL A 136 -12.14 -13.19 29.73
CA VAL A 136 -13.03 -13.12 30.89
C VAL A 136 -14.47 -12.84 30.51
N PHE A 137 -15.38 -13.27 31.39
CA PHE A 137 -16.81 -13.11 31.23
C PHE A 137 -17.38 -12.13 32.26
N VAL A 138 -18.31 -11.28 31.82
CA VAL A 138 -19.16 -10.46 32.69
C VAL A 138 -20.57 -10.98 32.56
N THR A 139 -21.19 -11.35 33.68
CA THR A 139 -22.56 -11.87 33.70
C THR A 139 -23.43 -10.96 34.55
N ASP A 140 -24.34 -10.26 33.88
CA ASP A 140 -25.35 -9.42 34.51
C ASP A 140 -26.76 -9.84 34.06
N SER A 141 -27.66 -10.02 35.02
CA SER A 141 -29.03 -10.50 34.78
C SER A 141 -30.05 -9.37 34.56
N ASN A 142 -29.65 -8.07 34.61
CA ASN A 142 -30.56 -6.93 34.47
C ASN A 142 -29.94 -5.77 33.65
N ILE A 143 -30.80 -5.06 32.92
CA ILE A 143 -30.52 -4.01 31.94
C ILE A 143 -29.89 -2.75 32.56
N THR A 144 -30.16 -2.40 33.83
CA THR A 144 -29.52 -1.24 34.48
C THR A 144 -28.23 -1.67 35.17
N GLY A 145 -27.12 -1.61 34.42
CA GLY A 145 -25.79 -2.11 34.80
C GLY A 145 -24.85 -1.03 35.35
N PHE A 146 -23.69 -0.84 34.69
CA PHE A 146 -22.57 0.00 35.12
C PHE A 146 -22.83 1.51 34.93
N TYR A 147 -22.08 2.35 35.66
CA TYR A 147 -22.00 3.77 35.37
C TYR A 147 -20.96 4.04 34.30
N ASP A 148 -19.67 3.99 34.67
CA ASP A 148 -18.57 3.87 33.72
C ASP A 148 -18.07 2.43 33.68
N LEU A 149 -17.84 1.91 32.48
CA LEU A 149 -17.18 0.64 32.23
C LEU A 149 -15.92 0.89 31.40
N VAL A 150 -14.79 0.36 31.86
CA VAL A 150 -13.49 0.53 31.22
C VAL A 150 -12.85 -0.84 30.99
N ILE A 151 -12.40 -1.08 29.75
CA ILE A 151 -11.66 -2.28 29.38
C ILE A 151 -10.22 -1.87 29.10
N ASN A 152 -9.31 -2.23 29.99
CA ASN A 152 -7.88 -1.90 29.90
C ASN A 152 -6.98 -3.15 29.87
N GLY A 153 -7.54 -4.35 30.04
CA GLY A 153 -6.82 -5.62 29.93
C GLY A 153 -6.83 -6.20 28.50
N THR A 154 -5.75 -6.88 28.12
CA THR A 154 -5.65 -7.64 26.85
C THR A 154 -6.53 -8.90 26.86
N GLY A 155 -6.71 -9.56 25.70
CA GLY A 155 -7.60 -10.73 25.56
C GLY A 155 -9.07 -10.36 25.40
N THR A 156 -9.93 -11.36 25.19
CA THR A 156 -11.34 -11.16 24.89
C THR A 156 -12.18 -10.98 26.15
N LYS A 157 -13.04 -9.96 26.16
CA LYS A 157 -13.97 -9.63 27.25
C LYS A 157 -15.37 -9.88 26.74
N THR A 158 -15.95 -11.00 27.16
CA THR A 158 -17.28 -11.42 26.72
C THR A 158 -18.33 -10.95 27.72
N LEU A 159 -19.30 -10.16 27.26
CA LEU A 159 -20.34 -9.59 28.10
C LEU A 159 -21.65 -10.40 27.93
N VAL A 160 -21.74 -11.52 28.64
CA VAL A 160 -22.77 -12.58 28.54
C VAL A 160 -24.12 -12.21 29.20
N ALA A 161 -24.46 -10.93 29.26
CA ALA A 161 -25.72 -10.46 29.82
C ALA A 161 -26.77 -10.35 28.72
N SER A 162 -28.02 -10.73 29.01
CA SER A 162 -29.13 -10.59 28.04
C SER A 162 -29.37 -9.14 27.58
N ASN A 163 -28.76 -8.15 28.24
CA ASN A 163 -28.39 -6.81 27.76
C ASN A 163 -27.54 -6.14 28.85
N THR A 164 -26.28 -5.75 28.57
CA THR A 164 -25.46 -4.97 29.53
C THR A 164 -25.79 -3.50 29.40
N GLY A 165 -26.29 -2.83 30.44
CA GLY A 165 -26.48 -1.37 30.41
C GLY A 165 -25.32 -0.58 30.99
N ILE A 166 -25.00 0.52 30.33
CA ILE A 166 -23.99 1.50 30.73
C ILE A 166 -24.67 2.86 30.72
N THR A 167 -24.61 3.57 31.85
CA THR A 167 -25.38 4.81 32.06
C THR A 167 -24.55 6.08 31.86
N HIS A 168 -23.25 5.94 31.60
CA HIS A 168 -22.33 7.02 31.26
C HIS A 168 -21.31 6.53 30.21
N ASN A 169 -20.02 6.36 30.51
CA ASN A 169 -19.04 6.05 29.47
C ASN A 169 -18.68 4.56 29.40
N PHE A 170 -18.60 4.06 28.16
CA PHE A 170 -17.97 2.78 27.86
C PHE A 170 -16.65 3.02 27.12
N THR A 171 -15.52 2.71 27.77
CA THR A 171 -14.20 2.91 27.18
C THR A 171 -13.49 1.57 26.97
N VAL A 172 -12.99 1.33 25.76
CA VAL A 172 -12.20 0.16 25.42
C VAL A 172 -10.82 0.63 24.98
N SER A 173 -9.81 0.41 25.81
CA SER A 173 -8.43 0.86 25.56
C SER A 173 -7.46 -0.28 25.26
N ALA A 174 -7.88 -1.54 25.43
CA ALA A 174 -7.08 -2.71 25.10
C ALA A 174 -7.98 -3.94 24.89
N GLY A 175 -7.42 -4.97 24.25
CA GLY A 175 -8.07 -6.26 24.07
C GLY A 175 -9.25 -6.22 23.10
N THR A 176 -10.14 -7.19 23.25
CA THR A 176 -11.33 -7.36 22.41
C THR A 176 -12.57 -7.36 23.29
N VAL A 177 -13.63 -6.63 22.91
CA VAL A 177 -14.96 -6.77 23.52
C VAL A 177 -15.85 -7.61 22.61
N ASP A 178 -16.50 -8.59 23.20
CA ASP A 178 -17.40 -9.54 22.53
C ASP A 178 -18.79 -9.46 23.19
N PRO A 179 -19.81 -8.90 22.50
CA PRO A 179 -21.19 -8.88 22.98
C PRO A 179 -21.86 -10.27 23.08
N ASP A 180 -21.27 -11.32 22.52
CA ASP A 180 -21.78 -12.71 22.50
C ASP A 180 -23.22 -12.81 21.96
N GLY A 181 -23.51 -12.03 20.90
CA GLY A 181 -24.84 -11.96 20.30
C GLY A 181 -25.88 -11.13 21.08
N ASN A 182 -25.48 -10.48 22.18
CA ASN A 182 -26.34 -9.57 22.94
C ASN A 182 -26.10 -8.10 22.55
N ALA A 183 -26.93 -7.20 23.07
CA ALA A 183 -26.68 -5.77 22.96
C ALA A 183 -26.01 -5.21 24.23
N ILE A 184 -24.98 -4.39 24.04
CA ILE A 184 -24.47 -3.49 25.06
C ILE A 184 -25.20 -2.15 24.85
N THR A 185 -25.87 -1.66 25.88
CA THR A 185 -26.84 -0.56 25.78
C THR A 185 -26.33 0.67 26.54
N GLY A 186 -26.27 1.81 25.85
CA GLY A 186 -26.09 3.12 26.46
C GLY A 186 -27.41 3.67 27.01
N SER A 187 -27.36 4.50 28.05
CA SER A 187 -28.51 5.27 28.53
C SER A 187 -28.05 6.56 29.22
N GLY A 188 -28.92 7.57 29.28
CA GLY A 188 -28.52 8.91 29.74
C GLY A 188 -27.59 9.61 28.74
N THR A 189 -26.78 10.56 29.20
CA THR A 189 -25.70 11.17 28.39
C THR A 189 -24.49 10.27 28.46
N ASN A 190 -24.12 9.66 27.34
CA ASN A 190 -23.22 8.52 27.34
C ASN A 190 -22.32 8.50 26.08
N THR A 191 -21.19 7.81 26.16
CA THR A 191 -20.25 7.70 25.03
C THR A 191 -19.58 6.33 25.00
N LEU A 192 -19.56 5.70 23.83
CA LEU A 192 -18.69 4.57 23.51
C LEU A 192 -17.37 5.12 22.92
N THR A 193 -16.24 4.81 23.54
CA THR A 193 -14.90 5.17 23.06
C THR A 193 -14.05 3.92 22.87
N VAL A 194 -13.46 3.74 21.69
CA VAL A 194 -12.54 2.64 21.39
C VAL A 194 -11.19 3.20 20.99
N ASN A 195 -10.13 2.83 21.71
CA ASN A 195 -8.75 3.29 21.52
C ASN A 195 -7.84 2.10 21.28
N ALA A 196 -7.20 1.99 20.11
CA ALA A 196 -6.21 0.94 19.81
C ALA A 196 -6.63 -0.49 20.27
N ALA A 197 -7.92 -0.80 20.17
CA ALA A 197 -8.55 -2.01 20.67
C ALA A 197 -9.65 -2.48 19.72
N THR A 198 -10.18 -3.68 19.97
CA THR A 198 -11.18 -4.30 19.11
C THR A 198 -12.54 -4.37 19.77
N ILE A 199 -13.59 -4.05 19.02
CA ILE A 199 -14.97 -4.36 19.38
C ILE A 199 -15.57 -5.28 18.33
N LYS A 200 -16.25 -6.34 18.75
CA LYS A 200 -16.97 -7.25 17.85
C LYS A 200 -18.40 -6.81 17.62
N VAL A 201 -18.93 -7.14 16.46
CA VAL A 201 -20.30 -6.87 16.03
C VAL A 201 -20.98 -8.19 15.74
N ASP A 202 -21.88 -8.58 16.63
CA ASP A 202 -22.56 -9.88 16.54
C ASP A 202 -24.00 -9.81 15.99
N GLN A 203 -24.60 -8.62 16.00
CA GLN A 203 -26.01 -8.47 15.67
C GLN A 203 -26.25 -8.43 14.16
N SER A 204 -27.34 -9.05 13.71
CA SER A 204 -27.70 -9.12 12.28
C SER A 204 -28.49 -7.89 11.80
N GLY A 205 -28.46 -7.68 10.50
CA GLY A 205 -29.31 -6.71 9.81
C GLY A 205 -28.66 -5.35 9.65
N PRO A 206 -29.46 -4.34 9.28
CA PRO A 206 -28.93 -3.01 9.07
C PRO A 206 -28.52 -2.34 10.37
N GLY A 207 -27.52 -1.46 10.31
CA GLY A 207 -26.99 -0.81 11.49
C GLY A 207 -26.44 -1.80 12.52
N ALA A 208 -25.70 -2.83 12.09
CA ALA A 208 -25.31 -3.93 12.96
C ALA A 208 -24.45 -3.46 14.16
N LEU A 209 -23.53 -2.52 13.94
CA LEU A 209 -22.74 -1.91 15.02
C LEU A 209 -23.66 -1.23 16.05
N ASP A 210 -24.64 -0.46 15.58
CA ASP A 210 -25.61 0.25 16.43
C ASP A 210 -26.59 -0.70 17.11
N SER A 211 -26.75 -1.91 16.59
CA SER A 211 -27.54 -2.96 17.25
C SER A 211 -26.74 -3.66 18.34
N SER A 212 -25.44 -3.91 18.11
CA SER A 212 -24.53 -4.48 19.11
C SER A 212 -24.18 -3.50 20.23
N TYR A 213 -24.06 -2.21 19.92
CA TYR A 213 -23.74 -1.12 20.85
C TYR A 213 -24.84 -0.05 20.79
N SER A 214 -26.04 -0.45 21.20
CA SER A 214 -27.24 0.36 21.01
C SER A 214 -27.40 1.51 22.00
N SER A 215 -28.13 2.54 21.59
CA SER A 215 -28.51 3.69 22.42
C SER A 215 -27.32 4.51 22.97
N PHE A 216 -26.12 4.33 22.41
CA PHE A 216 -25.03 5.24 22.70
C PHE A 216 -25.24 6.58 22.00
N GLU A 217 -25.19 7.70 22.73
CA GLU A 217 -25.39 9.05 22.16
C GLU A 217 -24.22 9.45 21.27
N THR A 218 -23.01 9.05 21.64
CA THR A 218 -21.78 9.28 20.88
C THR A 218 -20.98 7.99 20.78
N VAL A 219 -20.53 7.66 19.56
CA VAL A 219 -19.62 6.56 19.28
C VAL A 219 -18.34 7.14 18.69
N THR A 220 -17.22 6.93 19.39
CA THR A 220 -15.90 7.44 19.01
C THR A 220 -14.96 6.26 18.75
N LEU A 221 -14.63 6.05 17.47
CA LEU A 221 -13.69 5.03 17.00
C LEU A 221 -12.35 5.71 16.70
N ASN A 222 -11.43 5.73 17.68
CA ASN A 222 -10.17 6.46 17.58
C ASN A 222 -9.13 5.71 16.74
N THR A 223 -7.97 6.36 16.55
CA THR A 223 -6.80 5.79 15.90
C THR A 223 -6.49 4.38 16.40
N ASP A 224 -6.21 3.49 15.44
CA ASP A 224 -5.89 2.07 15.60
C ASP A 224 -7.00 1.21 16.22
N SER A 225 -8.21 1.75 16.43
CA SER A 225 -9.38 0.92 16.80
C SER A 225 -9.79 -0.01 15.65
N THR A 226 -10.32 -1.18 16.00
CA THR A 226 -10.85 -2.16 15.04
C THR A 226 -12.30 -2.50 15.38
N VAL A 227 -13.17 -2.38 14.38
CA VAL A 227 -14.52 -2.96 14.43
C VAL A 227 -14.50 -4.27 13.67
N ASP A 228 -14.72 -5.38 14.37
CA ASP A 228 -14.72 -6.72 13.80
C ASP A 228 -16.15 -7.21 13.57
N PHE A 229 -16.53 -7.43 12.32
CA PHE A 229 -17.78 -8.05 11.92
C PHE A 229 -17.57 -9.57 11.84
N ASP A 230 -17.73 -10.25 12.97
CA ASP A 230 -17.37 -11.65 13.16
C ASP A 230 -18.55 -12.62 13.10
N ALA A 231 -19.78 -12.15 13.30
CA ALA A 231 -20.95 -13.02 13.23
C ALA A 231 -21.24 -13.54 11.81
N ASN A 232 -21.63 -14.81 11.73
CA ASN A 232 -21.97 -15.52 10.49
C ASN A 232 -23.40 -15.18 10.00
N VAL A 233 -23.74 -13.90 10.01
CA VAL A 233 -25.04 -13.34 9.62
C VAL A 233 -24.84 -12.15 8.67
N ASN A 234 -25.92 -11.73 8.02
CA ASN A 234 -25.87 -10.51 7.21
C ASN A 234 -25.78 -9.29 8.13
N GLN A 235 -24.89 -8.35 7.83
CA GLN A 235 -24.65 -7.16 8.65
C GLN A 235 -24.40 -5.92 7.79
N GLY A 236 -25.04 -4.81 8.15
CA GLY A 236 -24.80 -3.50 7.57
C GLY A 236 -23.77 -2.70 8.36
N LEU A 237 -22.82 -2.09 7.66
CA LEU A 237 -21.90 -1.09 8.18
C LEU A 237 -22.62 0.26 8.19
N SER A 238 -22.86 0.78 9.39
CA SER A 238 -23.62 2.01 9.61
C SER A 238 -22.79 3.28 9.38
N THR A 239 -23.36 4.44 9.75
CA THR A 239 -22.89 5.78 9.36
C THR A 239 -21.59 6.27 10.01
N HIS A 240 -20.85 5.37 10.67
CA HIS A 240 -19.67 5.73 11.45
C HIS A 240 -18.46 5.94 10.56
N THR A 241 -17.58 6.85 10.98
CA THR A 241 -16.20 6.84 10.48
C THR A 241 -15.45 5.77 11.25
N TYR A 242 -14.98 4.76 10.55
CA TYR A 242 -14.20 3.68 11.11
C TYR A 242 -12.71 4.03 11.06
N TYR A 243 -11.93 3.45 11.97
CA TYR A 243 -10.47 3.42 11.77
C TYR A 243 -10.10 2.15 11.02
N ASN A 244 -10.10 0.97 11.65
CA ASN A 244 -9.99 -0.31 10.96
C ASN A 244 -11.34 -1.05 10.96
N VAL A 245 -11.60 -1.77 9.88
CA VAL A 245 -12.69 -2.74 9.79
C VAL A 245 -12.10 -4.10 9.52
N LEU A 246 -12.41 -5.06 10.38
CA LEU A 246 -12.10 -6.47 10.16
C LEU A 246 -13.40 -7.20 9.84
N ILE A 247 -13.36 -8.06 8.84
CA ILE A 247 -14.41 -9.02 8.53
C ILE A 247 -13.83 -10.40 8.77
N SER A 248 -13.91 -10.86 10.02
CA SER A 248 -13.44 -12.18 10.44
C SER A 248 -14.48 -13.29 10.26
N SER A 249 -15.74 -12.93 9.96
CA SER A 249 -16.83 -13.89 9.77
C SER A 249 -16.62 -14.80 8.55
N ALA A 250 -16.97 -16.08 8.68
CA ALA A 250 -16.94 -17.04 7.57
C ALA A 250 -18.24 -17.17 6.79
N GLY A 251 -19.29 -16.51 7.26
CA GLY A 251 -20.62 -16.55 6.66
C GLY A 251 -21.35 -15.22 6.76
N GLY A 252 -22.48 -15.14 6.06
CA GLY A 252 -23.23 -13.91 5.89
C GLY A 252 -22.56 -12.93 4.92
N THR A 253 -23.33 -11.97 4.45
CA THR A 253 -22.82 -10.86 3.63
C THR A 253 -22.74 -9.61 4.48
N LYS A 254 -21.58 -8.97 4.47
CA LYS A 254 -21.36 -7.65 5.06
C LYS A 254 -21.58 -6.60 3.98
N ALA A 255 -22.28 -5.51 4.27
CA ALA A 255 -22.53 -4.50 3.27
C ALA A 255 -22.43 -3.07 3.82
N LEU A 256 -22.03 -2.14 2.97
CA LEU A 256 -22.22 -0.72 3.24
C LEU A 256 -23.71 -0.38 3.21
N GLU A 257 -24.12 0.56 4.06
CA GLU A 257 -25.50 1.08 4.06
C GLU A 257 -25.58 2.51 3.53
N GLN A 258 -24.41 3.11 3.33
CA GLN A 258 -24.19 4.45 2.80
C GLN A 258 -22.70 4.59 2.46
N SER A 259 -22.33 5.71 1.85
CA SER A 259 -20.92 6.03 1.66
C SER A 259 -20.19 6.09 3.00
N THR A 260 -19.04 5.43 3.08
CA THR A 260 -18.33 5.18 4.34
C THR A 260 -16.85 5.53 4.21
N THR A 261 -16.27 5.96 5.35
CA THR A 261 -14.83 6.19 5.46
C THR A 261 -14.22 5.23 6.48
N ILE A 262 -13.16 4.54 6.07
CA ILE A 262 -12.32 3.66 6.88
C ILE A 262 -10.90 4.26 6.85
N ASN A 263 -10.49 4.99 7.89
CA ASN A 263 -9.23 5.74 7.85
C ASN A 263 -7.98 4.84 7.73
N GLY A 264 -8.06 3.64 8.28
CA GLY A 264 -7.02 2.60 8.23
C GLY A 264 -7.38 1.52 7.22
N THR A 265 -7.36 0.27 7.65
CA THR A 265 -7.49 -0.89 6.74
C THR A 265 -8.87 -1.52 6.81
N LEU A 266 -9.40 -1.88 5.63
CA LEU A 266 -10.45 -2.89 5.49
C LEU A 266 -9.81 -4.26 5.25
N THR A 267 -9.97 -5.18 6.20
CA THR A 267 -9.43 -6.54 6.11
C THR A 267 -10.55 -7.58 5.99
N MET A 268 -10.49 -8.43 4.97
CA MET A 268 -11.42 -9.54 4.77
C MET A 268 -10.71 -10.87 5.01
N GLN A 269 -10.96 -11.50 6.15
CA GLN A 269 -10.25 -12.70 6.59
C GLN A 269 -11.12 -13.96 6.60
N GLY A 270 -12.38 -13.86 7.00
CA GLY A 270 -13.19 -15.03 7.32
C GLY A 270 -13.76 -15.79 6.11
N GLY A 271 -13.77 -15.18 4.93
CA GLY A 271 -14.33 -15.79 3.71
C GLY A 271 -15.76 -15.34 3.39
N SER A 272 -16.40 -14.55 4.24
CA SER A 272 -17.66 -13.88 3.92
C SER A 272 -17.54 -12.89 2.75
N GLY A 273 -18.67 -12.57 2.12
CA GLY A 273 -18.74 -11.50 1.12
C GLY A 273 -18.80 -10.12 1.77
N PHE A 274 -18.17 -9.13 1.15
CA PHE A 274 -18.33 -7.70 1.45
C PHE A 274 -18.87 -6.98 0.21
N ASN A 275 -19.90 -6.15 0.38
CA ASN A 275 -20.62 -5.52 -0.72
C ASN A 275 -20.79 -4.01 -0.47
N THR A 276 -20.62 -3.17 -1.49
CA THR A 276 -20.97 -1.73 -1.41
C THR A 276 -22.46 -1.41 -1.63
N PHE A 277 -23.32 -2.44 -1.69
CA PHE A 277 -24.79 -2.43 -1.87
C PHE A 277 -25.28 -1.92 -3.24
N ASP A 278 -26.53 -2.26 -3.60
CA ASP A 278 -27.13 -2.01 -4.92
C ASP A 278 -27.26 -0.51 -5.27
N ASP A 279 -27.24 0.37 -4.27
CA ASP A 279 -27.40 1.82 -4.42
C ASP A 279 -26.07 2.56 -4.71
N THR A 280 -24.97 1.84 -4.94
CA THR A 280 -23.63 2.38 -5.24
C THR A 280 -23.10 3.32 -4.15
N TYR A 281 -22.60 2.76 -3.05
CA TYR A 281 -22.01 3.54 -1.96
C TYR A 281 -20.50 3.66 -2.05
N ASP A 282 -20.03 4.90 -2.20
CA ASP A 282 -18.61 5.22 -2.22
C ASP A 282 -17.87 4.79 -0.94
N LEU A 283 -16.66 4.27 -1.11
CA LEU A 283 -15.79 3.84 -0.01
C LEU A 283 -14.48 4.63 -0.07
N ASN A 284 -14.21 5.42 0.97
CA ASN A 284 -12.90 6.03 1.18
C ASN A 284 -12.14 5.19 2.20
N VAL A 285 -10.97 4.69 1.83
CA VAL A 285 -10.23 3.74 2.68
C VAL A 285 -8.72 4.01 2.69
N GLY A 286 -8.08 3.78 3.82
CA GLY A 286 -6.63 3.77 3.94
C GLY A 286 -6.03 2.67 3.05
N SER A 287 -6.27 1.41 3.38
CA SER A 287 -5.83 0.25 2.59
C SER A 287 -6.91 -0.85 2.52
N ILE A 288 -6.86 -1.70 1.49
CA ILE A 288 -7.72 -2.88 1.35
C ILE A 288 -6.87 -4.15 1.38
N ASP A 289 -7.24 -5.11 2.22
CA ASP A 289 -6.61 -6.43 2.28
C ASP A 289 -7.66 -7.56 2.20
N ILE A 290 -7.80 -8.14 1.01
CA ILE A 290 -8.70 -9.26 0.73
C ILE A 290 -7.93 -10.56 0.89
N GLN A 291 -7.90 -11.11 2.11
CA GLN A 291 -7.22 -12.39 2.38
C GLN A 291 -8.09 -13.59 1.99
N ALA A 292 -9.41 -13.46 2.11
CA ALA A 292 -10.39 -14.46 1.71
C ALA A 292 -11.74 -13.81 1.36
N GLY A 293 -12.64 -14.59 0.76
CA GLY A 293 -14.00 -14.15 0.43
C GLY A 293 -14.07 -13.33 -0.85
N THR A 294 -15.19 -12.62 -1.04
CA THR A 294 -15.46 -11.81 -2.23
C THR A 294 -15.79 -10.38 -1.86
N PHE A 295 -15.01 -9.43 -2.36
CA PHE A 295 -15.36 -8.02 -2.32
C PHE A 295 -16.09 -7.64 -3.62
N THR A 296 -17.37 -7.29 -3.51
CA THR A 296 -18.21 -6.82 -4.62
C THR A 296 -18.40 -5.31 -4.53
N SER A 297 -17.89 -4.60 -5.52
CA SER A 297 -17.84 -3.13 -5.54
C SER A 297 -18.94 -2.47 -6.39
N ASN A 298 -19.77 -3.26 -7.10
CA ASN A 298 -20.90 -2.78 -7.91
C ASN A 298 -20.49 -1.60 -8.82
N GLY A 299 -21.23 -0.49 -8.80
CA GLY A 299 -20.91 0.75 -9.51
C GLY A 299 -20.32 1.84 -8.61
N SER A 300 -19.78 1.50 -7.45
CA SER A 300 -19.32 2.47 -6.44
C SER A 300 -17.95 3.05 -6.77
N THR A 301 -17.64 4.23 -6.22
CA THR A 301 -16.27 4.78 -6.23
C THR A 301 -15.50 4.29 -5.00
N ILE A 302 -14.36 3.66 -5.21
CA ILE A 302 -13.48 3.16 -4.16
C ILE A 302 -12.19 4.00 -4.18
N THR A 303 -12.06 4.93 -3.24
CA THR A 303 -10.86 5.76 -3.11
C THR A 303 -9.92 5.17 -2.07
N ILE A 304 -8.71 4.82 -2.48
CA ILE A 304 -7.68 4.13 -1.68
C ILE A 304 -6.49 5.07 -1.47
N ALA A 305 -6.05 5.22 -0.22
CA ALA A 305 -4.90 6.06 0.12
C ALA A 305 -3.56 5.29 0.01
N GLY A 306 -3.56 4.02 0.38
CA GLY A 306 -2.41 3.13 0.47
C GLY A 306 -2.60 1.86 -0.36
N ASP A 307 -2.36 0.70 0.25
CA ASP A 307 -2.19 -0.56 -0.45
C ASP A 307 -3.52 -1.24 -0.83
N PHE A 308 -3.46 -2.08 -1.87
CA PHE A 308 -4.53 -3.00 -2.25
C PHE A 308 -3.96 -4.42 -2.42
N SER A 309 -4.42 -5.35 -1.59
CA SER A 309 -4.03 -6.76 -1.61
C SER A 309 -5.23 -7.63 -1.94
N ASN A 310 -5.10 -8.52 -2.94
CA ASN A 310 -6.15 -9.42 -3.37
C ASN A 310 -5.66 -10.87 -3.46
N ALA A 311 -5.78 -11.60 -2.35
CA ALA A 311 -5.62 -13.06 -2.29
C ALA A 311 -6.97 -13.81 -2.37
N GLY A 312 -8.08 -13.13 -2.07
CA GLY A 312 -9.44 -13.64 -2.25
C GLY A 312 -10.00 -13.37 -3.66
N THR A 313 -11.18 -12.75 -3.73
CA THR A 313 -11.81 -12.36 -4.99
C THR A 313 -12.26 -10.91 -4.94
N PHE A 314 -11.83 -10.11 -5.92
CA PHE A 314 -12.39 -8.79 -6.18
C PHE A 314 -13.33 -8.85 -7.39
N SER A 315 -14.60 -8.51 -7.18
CA SER A 315 -15.62 -8.33 -8.22
C SER A 315 -15.83 -6.84 -8.45
N ALA A 316 -15.28 -6.34 -9.55
CA ALA A 316 -15.31 -4.92 -9.87
C ALA A 316 -16.67 -4.43 -10.38
N ASP A 317 -17.44 -5.29 -11.04
CA ASP A 317 -18.66 -4.92 -11.78
C ASP A 317 -18.48 -3.69 -12.67
N THR A 318 -19.00 -2.52 -12.28
CA THR A 318 -18.83 -1.24 -12.99
C THR A 318 -18.21 -0.16 -12.11
N SER A 319 -17.43 -0.55 -11.09
CA SER A 319 -16.87 0.35 -10.09
C SER A 319 -15.70 1.19 -10.62
N SER A 320 -15.41 2.27 -9.91
CA SER A 320 -14.23 3.10 -10.15
C SER A 320 -13.27 3.02 -8.97
N VAL A 321 -12.08 2.44 -9.18
CA VAL A 321 -11.03 2.38 -8.16
C VAL A 321 -10.04 3.52 -8.38
N ILE A 322 -9.82 4.33 -7.35
CA ILE A 322 -8.98 5.53 -7.40
C ILE A 322 -7.89 5.43 -6.33
N PHE A 323 -6.63 5.41 -6.73
CA PHE A 323 -5.51 5.57 -5.80
C PHE A 323 -5.13 7.04 -5.72
N ASN A 324 -5.51 7.72 -4.62
CA ASN A 324 -5.34 9.17 -4.43
C ASN A 324 -4.72 9.56 -3.07
N GLY A 325 -3.96 8.66 -2.43
CA GLY A 325 -3.13 9.01 -1.27
C GLY A 325 -1.72 9.45 -1.66
N ALA A 326 -1.10 10.28 -0.81
CA ALA A 326 0.23 10.85 -1.05
C ALA A 326 1.39 9.83 -0.91
N ASN A 327 1.19 8.76 -0.14
CA ASN A 327 2.20 7.74 0.06
C ASN A 327 2.26 6.77 -1.12
N THR A 328 3.39 6.06 -1.24
CA THR A 328 3.54 4.92 -2.14
C THR A 328 2.46 3.88 -1.82
N ALA A 329 1.81 3.36 -2.85
CA ALA A 329 0.81 2.30 -2.76
C ALA A 329 1.30 1.06 -3.50
N THR A 330 1.10 -0.13 -2.94
CA THR A 330 1.38 -1.39 -3.60
C THR A 330 0.07 -2.10 -3.95
N ILE A 331 -0.05 -2.55 -5.20
CA ILE A 331 -1.14 -3.40 -5.68
C ILE A 331 -0.60 -4.83 -5.78
N THR A 332 -1.20 -5.77 -5.06
CA THR A 332 -0.77 -7.17 -5.01
C THR A 332 -1.92 -8.13 -5.33
N GLY A 333 -1.60 -9.19 -6.06
CA GLY A 333 -2.54 -10.25 -6.42
C GLY A 333 -3.30 -9.94 -7.71
N THR A 334 -3.55 -10.99 -8.50
CA THR A 334 -4.24 -10.88 -9.79
C THR A 334 -5.59 -10.21 -9.60
N THR A 335 -5.80 -9.09 -10.28
CA THR A 335 -6.98 -8.24 -10.07
C THR A 335 -7.49 -7.72 -11.41
N SER A 336 -8.82 -7.77 -11.59
CA SER A 336 -9.50 -7.15 -12.72
C SER A 336 -10.31 -5.97 -12.21
N PHE A 337 -9.89 -4.76 -12.58
CA PHE A 337 -10.61 -3.52 -12.34
C PHE A 337 -11.57 -3.24 -13.49
N TYR A 338 -12.67 -2.56 -13.21
CA TYR A 338 -13.50 -1.95 -14.24
C TYR A 338 -12.86 -0.65 -14.70
N ASP A 339 -12.91 0.38 -13.85
CA ASP A 339 -12.09 1.58 -13.98
C ASP A 339 -10.98 1.63 -12.92
N LEU A 340 -9.79 2.05 -13.35
CA LEU A 340 -8.64 2.27 -12.47
C LEU A 340 -8.05 3.66 -12.75
N THR A 341 -8.01 4.50 -11.71
CA THR A 341 -7.40 5.84 -11.77
C THR A 341 -6.23 5.93 -10.80
N LEU A 342 -5.06 6.34 -11.29
CA LEU A 342 -3.90 6.69 -10.49
C LEU A 342 -3.71 8.21 -10.56
N THR A 343 -3.90 8.92 -9.46
CA THR A 343 -3.81 10.38 -9.46
C THR A 343 -3.40 10.92 -8.10
N HIS A 344 -2.75 12.08 -8.09
CA HIS A 344 -2.53 12.85 -6.89
C HIS A 344 -2.10 14.28 -7.27
N THR A 345 -2.29 15.24 -6.36
CA THR A 345 -1.88 16.64 -6.58
C THR A 345 -0.37 16.89 -6.39
N ALA A 346 0.30 15.99 -5.67
CA ALA A 346 1.76 15.90 -5.54
C ALA A 346 2.28 14.61 -6.18
N ALA A 347 3.60 14.43 -6.26
CA ALA A 347 4.19 13.16 -6.71
C ALA A 347 3.62 11.99 -5.90
N LYS A 348 3.24 10.91 -6.60
CA LYS A 348 2.72 9.67 -6.03
C LYS A 348 3.38 8.50 -6.72
N GLU A 349 3.64 7.43 -5.98
CA GLU A 349 4.14 6.18 -6.51
C GLU A 349 3.12 5.05 -6.33
N VAL A 350 3.00 4.20 -7.34
CA VAL A 350 2.15 3.00 -7.37
C VAL A 350 2.97 1.84 -7.91
N ASP A 351 3.14 0.82 -7.07
CA ASP A 351 3.94 -0.36 -7.37
C ASP A 351 3.03 -1.55 -7.64
N PHE A 352 3.25 -2.20 -8.79
CA PHE A 352 2.55 -3.43 -9.14
C PHE A 352 3.40 -4.65 -8.76
N SER A 353 2.83 -5.53 -7.93
CA SER A 353 3.54 -6.72 -7.47
C SER A 353 3.72 -7.74 -8.58
N VAL A 354 4.92 -8.31 -8.72
CA VAL A 354 5.19 -9.43 -9.64
C VAL A 354 5.07 -10.81 -8.97
N THR A 355 4.74 -10.83 -7.68
CA THR A 355 4.63 -12.08 -6.90
C THR A 355 3.51 -12.96 -7.46
N GLY A 356 3.80 -14.25 -7.67
CA GLY A 356 2.81 -15.20 -8.18
C GLY A 356 2.44 -15.01 -9.66
N GLY A 357 3.14 -14.16 -10.41
CA GLY A 357 2.80 -13.87 -11.81
C GLY A 357 1.47 -13.14 -11.95
N ALA A 358 1.19 -12.21 -11.03
CA ALA A 358 -0.06 -11.46 -11.01
C ALA A 358 -0.28 -10.68 -12.30
N ILE A 359 -1.51 -10.73 -12.82
CA ILE A 359 -1.96 -9.94 -13.97
C ILE A 359 -2.97 -8.90 -13.50
N TYR A 360 -2.76 -7.65 -13.88
CA TYR A 360 -3.64 -6.54 -13.56
C TYR A 360 -4.39 -6.12 -14.82
N THR A 361 -5.70 -6.39 -14.85
CA THR A 361 -6.57 -6.08 -15.99
C THR A 361 -7.39 -4.84 -15.69
N VAL A 362 -7.53 -3.93 -16.66
CA VAL A 362 -8.47 -2.81 -16.59
C VAL A 362 -9.42 -2.93 -17.78
N SER A 363 -10.66 -3.29 -17.50
CA SER A 363 -11.62 -3.70 -18.54
C SER A 363 -12.36 -2.55 -19.21
N HIS A 364 -12.43 -1.37 -18.58
CA HIS A 364 -13.10 -0.19 -19.13
C HIS A 364 -12.14 1.00 -19.30
N THR A 365 -11.76 1.71 -18.25
CA THR A 365 -10.88 2.90 -18.40
C THR A 365 -9.70 2.86 -17.43
N PHE A 366 -8.48 2.93 -17.98
CA PHE A 366 -7.27 3.19 -17.22
C PHE A 366 -6.87 4.66 -17.33
N THR A 367 -6.82 5.37 -16.20
CA THR A 367 -6.46 6.78 -16.15
C THR A 367 -5.25 7.01 -15.26
N VAL A 368 -4.30 7.81 -15.74
CA VAL A 368 -3.21 8.35 -14.92
C VAL A 368 -3.18 9.86 -15.09
N THR A 369 -3.19 10.59 -13.98
CA THR A 369 -3.19 12.05 -13.99
C THR A 369 -2.22 12.58 -12.94
N GLY A 370 -1.02 12.92 -13.39
CA GLY A 370 -0.04 13.70 -12.63
C GLY A 370 -0.05 15.18 -13.02
N SER A 371 1.03 15.88 -12.71
CA SER A 371 1.26 17.26 -13.19
C SER A 371 2.74 17.52 -13.44
N SER A 372 3.06 18.64 -14.12
CA SER A 372 4.44 19.04 -14.36
C SER A 372 5.21 19.16 -13.03
N GLY A 373 6.32 18.43 -12.91
CA GLY A 373 7.12 18.35 -11.68
C GLY A 373 6.62 17.36 -10.63
N ASN A 374 5.42 16.80 -10.79
CA ASN A 374 4.80 15.81 -9.91
C ASN A 374 4.24 14.66 -10.75
N LEU A 375 5.14 13.88 -11.36
CA LEU A 375 4.75 12.70 -12.13
C LEU A 375 4.14 11.64 -11.22
N ILE A 376 3.21 10.86 -11.76
CA ILE A 376 2.77 9.61 -11.14
C ILE A 376 3.77 8.52 -11.51
N THR A 377 4.50 8.04 -10.53
CA THR A 377 5.51 6.99 -10.66
C THR A 377 4.80 5.63 -10.66
N ILE A 378 5.05 4.83 -11.70
CA ILE A 378 4.52 3.47 -11.86
C ILE A 378 5.71 2.50 -11.96
N ARG A 379 5.78 1.52 -11.05
CA ARG A 379 6.91 0.59 -10.96
C ARG A 379 6.46 -0.87 -10.80
N SER A 380 7.41 -1.76 -11.05
CA SER A 380 7.38 -3.14 -10.56
C SER A 380 7.96 -3.18 -9.14
N THR A 381 7.41 -4.06 -8.29
CA THR A 381 8.02 -4.33 -6.96
C THR A 381 9.36 -5.06 -7.03
N SER A 382 9.77 -5.55 -8.21
CA SER A 382 11.04 -6.24 -8.42
C SER A 382 11.76 -5.68 -9.64
N GLY A 383 12.78 -4.84 -9.40
CA GLY A 383 13.54 -4.16 -10.45
C GLY A 383 14.07 -5.12 -11.54
N GLY A 384 13.87 -4.73 -12.80
CA GLY A 384 14.24 -5.51 -13.97
C GLY A 384 13.27 -6.65 -14.33
N THR A 385 12.25 -6.89 -13.50
CA THR A 385 11.15 -7.83 -13.80
C THR A 385 9.90 -7.03 -14.11
N LYS A 386 9.33 -7.23 -15.29
CA LYS A 386 8.14 -6.50 -15.71
C LYS A 386 6.90 -6.90 -14.90
N PHE A 387 6.06 -5.94 -14.52
CA PHE A 387 4.70 -6.22 -14.07
C PHE A 387 3.81 -6.50 -15.28
N GLN A 388 2.80 -7.36 -15.13
CA GLN A 388 1.92 -7.76 -16.24
C GLN A 388 0.62 -6.96 -16.23
N PHE A 389 0.46 -6.06 -17.21
CA PHE A 389 -0.69 -5.16 -17.33
C PHE A 389 -1.56 -5.49 -18.55
N ASN A 390 -2.89 -5.43 -18.42
CA ASN A 390 -3.82 -5.76 -19.49
C ASN A 390 -5.02 -4.78 -19.55
N PRO A 391 -4.79 -3.52 -19.94
CA PRO A 391 -5.88 -2.60 -20.24
C PRO A 391 -6.55 -3.04 -21.56
N THR A 392 -7.85 -3.29 -21.55
CA THR A 392 -8.59 -3.78 -22.75
C THR A 392 -9.66 -2.82 -23.24
N GLY A 393 -10.00 -1.79 -22.46
CA GLY A 393 -10.94 -0.74 -22.85
C GLY A 393 -10.24 0.48 -23.44
N THR A 394 -10.19 1.59 -22.69
CA THR A 394 -9.51 2.84 -23.07
C THR A 394 -8.44 3.22 -22.05
N ALA A 395 -7.47 4.03 -22.48
CA ALA A 395 -6.42 4.55 -21.61
C ALA A 395 -6.21 6.05 -21.83
N SER A 396 -6.00 6.78 -20.74
CA SER A 396 -5.54 8.17 -20.74
C SER A 396 -4.43 8.31 -19.72
N VAL A 397 -3.18 8.34 -20.20
CA VAL A 397 -1.99 8.41 -19.35
C VAL A 397 -1.28 9.73 -19.62
N ASP A 398 -1.26 10.62 -18.63
CA ASP A 398 -0.58 11.92 -18.72
C ASP A 398 0.22 12.20 -17.43
N TYR A 399 1.41 12.77 -17.61
CA TYR A 399 2.37 13.01 -16.52
C TYR A 399 2.69 11.76 -15.67
N ALA A 400 3.02 10.65 -16.33
CA ALA A 400 3.47 9.43 -15.69
C ALA A 400 5.01 9.26 -15.82
N ASP A 401 5.61 8.49 -14.92
CA ASP A 401 6.94 7.93 -15.08
C ASP A 401 6.84 6.43 -14.92
N VAL A 402 7.12 5.65 -15.97
CA VAL A 402 6.91 4.20 -15.97
C VAL A 402 8.24 3.47 -16.15
N GLN A 403 8.46 2.44 -15.34
CA GLN A 403 9.58 1.51 -15.46
C GLN A 403 9.10 0.08 -15.23
N ASP A 404 9.69 -0.88 -15.93
CA ASP A 404 9.36 -2.30 -15.82
C ASP A 404 7.88 -2.60 -16.14
N GLY A 405 7.25 -1.86 -17.06
CA GLY A 405 5.87 -2.03 -17.48
C GLY A 405 5.71 -3.05 -18.60
N GLY A 406 5.26 -4.26 -18.27
CA GLY A 406 4.93 -5.31 -19.23
C GLY A 406 3.46 -5.31 -19.62
N CYS A 407 3.16 -5.93 -20.77
CA CYS A 407 1.79 -6.07 -21.24
C CYS A 407 1.41 -7.47 -21.66
N GLU A 408 0.15 -7.80 -21.41
CA GLU A 408 -0.49 -8.99 -21.96
C GLU A 408 -0.88 -8.80 -23.43
N GLY A 409 -1.05 -9.90 -24.17
CA GLY A 409 -1.27 -9.88 -25.62
C GLY A 409 -2.55 -9.18 -26.11
N THR A 410 -3.51 -8.92 -25.22
CA THR A 410 -4.74 -8.17 -25.54
C THR A 410 -4.72 -6.73 -25.06
N ALA A 411 -3.59 -6.28 -24.48
CA ALA A 411 -3.46 -4.92 -24.01
C ALA A 411 -3.56 -3.93 -25.18
N ILE A 412 -4.26 -2.81 -24.95
CA ILE A 412 -4.27 -1.68 -25.87
C ILE A 412 -2.96 -0.89 -25.82
N GLN A 413 -2.72 -0.10 -26.85
CA GLN A 413 -1.67 0.94 -26.84
C GLN A 413 -2.11 2.10 -25.96
N MET A 414 -1.30 2.47 -24.97
CA MET A 414 -1.61 3.53 -24.01
C MET A 414 -1.01 4.89 -24.39
N SER A 415 0.13 4.90 -25.10
CA SER A 415 0.86 6.09 -25.57
C SER A 415 0.86 7.27 -24.57
N PRO A 416 1.47 7.15 -23.37
CA PRO A 416 1.54 8.20 -22.37
C PRO A 416 2.07 9.52 -22.92
N THR A 417 1.41 10.61 -22.55
CA THR A 417 1.80 11.98 -22.92
C THR A 417 2.46 12.70 -21.75
N ASN A 418 3.33 13.68 -22.03
CA ASN A 418 4.12 14.42 -21.03
C ASN A 418 4.77 13.52 -19.95
N SER A 419 5.16 12.31 -20.37
CA SER A 419 5.54 11.21 -19.48
C SER A 419 6.98 10.78 -19.72
N THR A 420 7.55 10.08 -18.74
CA THR A 420 8.91 9.55 -18.78
C THR A 420 8.90 8.03 -18.97
N ASN A 421 9.70 7.55 -19.92
CA ASN A 421 10.02 6.13 -20.09
C ASN A 421 11.33 5.82 -19.36
N SER A 422 11.26 5.32 -18.13
CA SER A 422 12.42 4.99 -17.30
C SER A 422 13.03 3.61 -17.61
N GLY A 423 12.62 2.99 -18.72
CA GLY A 423 13.24 1.79 -19.28
C GLY A 423 12.51 0.49 -18.95
N ASN A 424 12.87 -0.56 -19.71
CA ASN A 424 12.30 -1.91 -19.61
C ASN A 424 10.76 -1.96 -19.70
N ASN A 425 10.15 -1.09 -20.50
CA ASN A 425 8.72 -1.08 -20.78
C ASN A 425 8.44 -1.79 -22.12
N ASP A 426 7.32 -2.51 -22.20
CA ASP A 426 6.79 -3.05 -23.46
C ASP A 426 6.23 -1.94 -24.35
N SER A 427 6.11 -2.24 -25.64
CA SER A 427 5.66 -1.28 -26.67
C SER A 427 4.23 -0.77 -26.46
N CYS A 428 3.39 -1.49 -25.72
CA CYS A 428 2.05 -1.03 -25.32
C CYS A 428 2.08 0.26 -24.47
N TRP A 429 3.15 0.48 -23.71
CA TRP A 429 3.34 1.68 -22.91
C TRP A 429 3.83 2.77 -23.82
N PHE A 430 5.02 2.64 -24.41
CA PHE A 430 5.58 3.68 -25.26
C PHE A 430 5.73 3.20 -26.69
N ASP A 431 5.28 4.04 -27.61
CA ASP A 431 5.50 3.83 -29.03
C ASP A 431 7.00 3.61 -29.31
N ALA A 432 7.24 2.63 -30.17
CA ALA A 432 8.50 2.45 -30.86
C ALA A 432 8.88 3.75 -31.59
N SER A 433 10.07 4.28 -31.33
CA SER A 433 10.57 5.53 -31.89
C SER A 433 11.97 5.35 -32.45
N LEU A 434 12.22 6.00 -33.58
CA LEU A 434 13.53 6.11 -34.22
C LEU A 434 13.66 7.54 -34.76
N THR A 435 14.66 8.28 -34.31
CA THR A 435 15.02 9.58 -34.86
C THR A 435 16.36 9.48 -35.57
N PHE A 436 16.45 10.08 -36.75
CA PHE A 436 17.65 10.12 -37.57
C PHE A 436 17.75 11.47 -38.28
N SER A 437 18.93 12.06 -38.22
CA SER A 437 19.25 13.27 -39.00
C SER A 437 20.71 13.21 -39.46
N ILE A 438 20.99 13.92 -40.56
CA ILE A 438 22.31 14.11 -41.13
C ILE A 438 22.62 15.61 -41.14
N SER A 439 23.82 16.03 -40.74
CA SER A 439 24.17 17.45 -40.64
C SER A 439 24.25 18.14 -42.00
N ASP A 440 24.78 17.44 -43.01
CA ASP A 440 24.97 17.95 -44.36
C ASP A 440 24.65 16.87 -45.39
N THR A 441 23.77 17.19 -46.35
CA THR A 441 23.38 16.27 -47.43
C THR A 441 24.23 16.42 -48.69
N THR A 442 25.21 17.32 -48.68
CA THR A 442 26.15 17.53 -49.78
C THR A 442 27.50 17.82 -49.18
N ILE A 443 28.50 17.03 -49.59
CA ILE A 443 29.88 17.14 -49.13
C ILE A 443 30.81 17.12 -50.34
N GLY A 444 32.00 17.68 -50.20
CA GLY A 444 32.95 17.74 -51.31
C GLY A 444 34.39 17.71 -50.84
N PHE A 445 35.25 17.14 -51.69
CA PHE A 445 36.70 17.05 -51.49
C PHE A 445 37.45 18.28 -51.99
N GLY A 446 36.76 19.21 -52.66
CA GLY A 446 37.40 20.19 -53.53
C GLY A 446 38.33 19.52 -54.55
N PRO A 447 39.35 20.26 -55.07
CA PRO A 447 40.15 19.75 -56.18
C PRO A 447 41.00 18.56 -55.77
N LEU A 448 40.86 17.44 -56.47
CA LEU A 448 41.73 16.28 -56.29
C LEU A 448 43.06 16.52 -57.01
N THR A 449 44.17 16.17 -56.34
CA THR A 449 45.54 16.32 -56.85
C THR A 449 46.35 15.07 -56.57
N ILE A 450 47.40 14.83 -57.36
CA ILE A 450 48.30 13.68 -57.16
C ILE A 450 49.23 13.81 -55.95
N LEU A 451 49.24 14.97 -55.27
CA LEU A 451 50.25 15.27 -54.24
C LEU A 451 49.82 14.86 -52.83
N ASN A 452 48.54 14.98 -52.51
CA ASN A 452 48.00 14.73 -51.17
C ASN A 452 46.58 14.17 -51.27
N ALA A 453 46.18 13.35 -50.31
CA ALA A 453 44.78 12.99 -50.12
C ALA A 453 43.94 14.20 -49.69
N ARG A 454 42.63 14.10 -49.90
CA ARG A 454 41.64 15.10 -49.50
C ARG A 454 40.57 14.43 -48.65
N TRP A 455 40.07 15.18 -47.69
CA TRP A 455 38.90 14.80 -46.89
C TRP A 455 37.72 15.67 -47.23
N ALA A 456 36.53 15.08 -47.30
CA ALA A 456 35.32 15.83 -47.64
C ALA A 456 34.89 16.76 -46.50
N THR A 457 34.26 17.89 -46.85
CA THR A 457 33.65 18.84 -45.92
C THR A 457 32.25 19.24 -46.41
N GLY A 458 31.35 19.61 -45.49
CA GLY A 458 29.99 20.07 -45.81
C GLY A 458 29.90 21.37 -46.63
N ASP A 459 30.97 22.17 -46.66
CA ASP A 459 31.07 23.38 -47.47
C ASP A 459 31.60 23.14 -48.91
N LEU A 460 31.78 21.87 -49.28
CA LEU A 460 32.29 21.38 -50.57
C LEU A 460 33.76 21.71 -50.88
N SER A 461 34.44 22.50 -50.04
CA SER A 461 35.80 22.95 -50.32
C SER A 461 36.85 21.85 -50.11
N GLY A 462 36.49 20.83 -49.33
CA GLY A 462 37.35 19.76 -48.84
C GLY A 462 38.47 20.27 -47.94
N SER A 463 39.09 19.34 -47.23
CA SER A 463 40.18 19.61 -46.29
C SER A 463 41.47 18.96 -46.75
N SER A 464 42.60 19.57 -46.39
CA SER A 464 43.94 18.98 -46.49
C SER A 464 44.36 18.25 -45.22
N SER A 465 43.45 18.13 -44.26
CA SER A 465 43.63 17.39 -43.02
C SER A 465 42.37 16.57 -42.70
N ASP A 466 42.58 15.42 -42.08
CA ASP A 466 41.51 14.52 -41.61
C ASP A 466 40.44 15.28 -40.82
N THR A 467 39.20 15.26 -41.33
CA THR A 467 38.05 15.94 -40.75
C THR A 467 36.77 15.20 -41.12
N ALA A 468 35.80 15.24 -40.22
CA ALA A 468 34.46 14.73 -40.52
C ALA A 468 33.80 15.63 -41.55
N ALA A 469 33.14 15.03 -42.52
CA ALA A 469 32.41 15.72 -43.57
C ALA A 469 31.00 16.11 -43.10
N HIS A 470 30.37 15.21 -42.33
CA HIS A 470 29.07 15.41 -41.69
C HIS A 470 28.93 14.44 -40.51
N THR A 471 27.82 14.58 -39.78
CA THR A 471 27.45 13.68 -38.68
C THR A 471 26.04 13.13 -38.83
N PHE A 472 25.82 11.91 -38.37
CA PHE A 472 24.50 11.33 -38.13
C PHE A 472 24.13 11.48 -36.66
N SER A 473 22.91 11.94 -36.36
CA SER A 473 22.36 11.93 -34.99
C SER A 473 21.22 10.93 -34.90
N ILE A 474 21.36 9.94 -34.01
CA ILE A 474 20.50 8.77 -33.91
C ILE A 474 19.96 8.63 -32.48
N GLN A 475 18.66 8.35 -32.35
CA GLN A 475 18.03 7.93 -31.09
C GLN A 475 16.99 6.86 -31.41
N THR A 476 16.87 5.84 -30.57
CA THR A 476 15.88 4.77 -30.80
C THR A 476 15.40 4.17 -29.49
N SER A 477 14.09 3.87 -29.39
CA SER A 477 13.53 3.09 -28.29
C SER A 477 13.47 1.58 -28.59
N ALA A 478 13.97 1.14 -29.74
CA ALA A 478 14.00 -0.26 -30.13
C ALA A 478 14.83 -1.11 -29.15
N ALA A 479 14.23 -2.19 -28.64
CA ALA A 479 14.88 -3.09 -27.68
C ALA A 479 16.14 -3.75 -28.26
N SER A 480 16.16 -4.04 -29.56
CA SER A 480 17.32 -4.58 -30.26
C SER A 480 18.14 -3.51 -31.01
N GLY A 481 17.97 -2.23 -30.65
CA GLY A 481 18.73 -1.10 -31.18
C GLY A 481 18.45 -0.77 -32.65
N TYR A 482 19.50 -0.52 -33.44
CA TYR A 482 19.36 -0.10 -34.84
C TYR A 482 20.49 -0.64 -35.72
N SER A 483 20.26 -0.60 -37.04
CA SER A 483 21.28 -0.80 -38.08
C SER A 483 21.32 0.42 -39.01
N LEU A 484 22.51 0.96 -39.25
CA LEU A 484 22.76 2.00 -40.26
C LEU A 484 23.52 1.39 -41.43
N THR A 485 22.96 1.57 -42.62
CA THR A 485 23.51 1.07 -43.88
C THR A 485 23.70 2.23 -44.86
N TYR A 486 24.57 2.03 -45.85
CA TYR A 486 24.66 2.92 -47.01
C TYR A 486 24.56 2.15 -48.33
N PHE A 487 24.20 2.87 -49.39
CA PHE A 487 24.28 2.45 -50.77
C PHE A 487 24.79 3.62 -51.61
N GLY A 488 25.88 3.42 -52.35
CA GLY A 488 26.44 4.44 -53.24
C GLY A 488 27.35 3.84 -54.30
N ASP A 489 27.58 4.57 -55.39
CA ASP A 489 28.49 4.17 -56.47
C ASP A 489 29.92 4.69 -56.18
N LEU A 490 30.90 4.34 -57.01
CA LEU A 490 32.22 5.01 -56.98
C LEU A 490 32.11 6.48 -57.37
N LEU A 491 33.06 7.30 -56.93
CA LEU A 491 33.22 8.67 -57.42
C LEU A 491 33.52 8.64 -58.93
N LYS A 492 32.68 9.29 -59.74
CA LYS A 492 32.78 9.24 -61.21
C LYS A 492 32.89 10.62 -61.86
N SER A 493 33.72 10.71 -62.89
CA SER A 493 33.82 11.84 -63.81
C SER A 493 33.73 11.33 -65.25
N GLY A 494 32.53 11.35 -65.83
CA GLY A 494 32.31 10.77 -67.16
C GLY A 494 32.43 9.24 -67.13
N THR A 495 33.43 8.69 -67.83
CA THR A 495 33.73 7.24 -67.82
C THR A 495 34.78 6.84 -66.79
N ASP A 496 35.44 7.81 -66.17
CA ASP A 496 36.50 7.59 -65.20
C ASP A 496 35.89 7.46 -63.80
N ASP A 497 36.39 6.51 -63.00
CA ASP A 497 36.05 6.33 -61.59
C ASP A 497 37.29 6.41 -60.70
N ILE A 498 37.07 6.51 -59.39
CA ILE A 498 38.08 6.35 -58.35
C ILE A 498 37.81 5.02 -57.65
N ASP A 499 38.83 4.17 -57.57
CA ASP A 499 38.75 2.84 -56.96
C ASP A 499 38.21 2.89 -55.52
N ALA A 500 37.44 1.86 -55.17
CA ALA A 500 36.97 1.67 -53.79
C ALA A 500 38.14 1.38 -52.83
N ALA A 501 38.18 2.09 -51.71
CA ALA A 501 39.13 1.81 -50.65
C ALA A 501 38.84 0.45 -49.97
N SER A 502 39.91 -0.25 -49.60
CA SER A 502 39.91 -1.39 -48.67
C SER A 502 41.20 -1.33 -47.86
N ILE A 503 41.39 -0.20 -47.17
CA ILE A 503 42.64 0.18 -46.51
C ILE A 503 42.45 0.03 -45.00
N THR A 504 43.48 -0.50 -44.32
CA THR A 504 43.47 -0.64 -42.85
C THR A 504 44.72 -0.03 -42.26
N ASN A 505 44.57 0.56 -41.09
CA ASN A 505 45.65 1.23 -40.35
C ASN A 505 46.48 2.23 -41.19
N ASP A 506 45.79 3.16 -41.85
CA ASP A 506 46.42 4.14 -42.73
C ASP A 506 45.77 5.53 -42.57
N ALA A 507 46.59 6.58 -42.58
CA ALA A 507 46.12 7.93 -42.40
C ALA A 507 45.45 8.49 -43.66
N ASP A 508 46.05 8.26 -44.83
CA ASP A 508 45.75 9.03 -46.03
C ASP A 508 45.86 8.26 -47.36
N GLY A 509 46.04 6.94 -47.34
CA GLY A 509 46.18 6.14 -48.56
C GLY A 509 47.58 6.28 -49.17
N ASP A 510 47.68 6.12 -50.49
CA ASP A 510 48.95 6.28 -51.22
C ASP A 510 48.82 7.28 -52.40
N PRO A 511 48.69 8.61 -52.11
CA PRO A 511 48.49 9.63 -53.13
C PRO A 511 49.59 9.63 -54.21
N GLY A 512 49.16 9.70 -55.48
CA GLY A 512 50.06 9.68 -56.63
C GLY A 512 50.47 8.28 -57.08
N VAL A 513 50.25 7.25 -56.25
CA VAL A 513 50.53 5.84 -56.55
C VAL A 513 49.24 5.09 -56.87
N THR A 514 48.28 5.12 -55.94
CA THR A 514 46.95 4.52 -56.11
C THR A 514 45.87 5.60 -56.11
N GLU A 515 44.68 5.23 -56.56
CA GLU A 515 43.48 5.99 -56.33
C GLU A 515 42.62 5.27 -55.29
N ALA A 516 41.94 6.03 -54.42
CA ALA A 516 41.05 5.44 -53.43
C ALA A 516 39.95 6.42 -53.05
N PHE A 517 38.73 5.90 -52.92
CA PHE A 517 37.58 6.55 -52.33
C PHE A 517 37.09 5.69 -51.16
N GLY A 518 37.09 6.25 -49.95
CA GLY A 518 36.79 5.50 -48.73
C GLY A 518 35.92 6.26 -47.74
N LEU A 519 35.16 5.51 -46.95
CA LEU A 519 34.41 5.98 -45.79
C LEU A 519 35.07 5.43 -44.51
N GLY A 520 35.25 6.31 -43.53
CA GLY A 520 35.57 5.99 -42.14
C GLY A 520 34.55 6.63 -41.21
N LEU A 521 34.29 6.01 -40.07
CA LEU A 521 33.27 6.41 -39.11
C LEU A 521 33.83 6.42 -37.70
N SER A 522 33.39 7.37 -36.87
CA SER A 522 33.61 7.34 -35.42
C SER A 522 32.30 7.57 -34.69
N THR A 523 32.15 7.06 -33.48
CA THR A 523 30.99 7.33 -32.61
C THR A 523 31.41 8.04 -31.32
N ASP A 524 30.56 8.91 -30.80
CA ASP A 524 30.68 9.47 -29.43
C ASP A 524 30.05 8.57 -28.35
N GLY A 525 29.31 7.53 -28.78
CA GLY A 525 28.57 6.63 -27.92
C GLY A 525 29.15 5.21 -27.88
N SER A 526 28.26 4.22 -27.92
CA SER A 526 28.59 2.80 -27.73
C SER A 526 28.03 1.92 -28.86
N SER A 527 27.78 2.51 -30.01
CA SER A 527 27.48 1.80 -31.25
C SER A 527 28.73 1.10 -31.78
N THR A 528 28.49 0.00 -32.48
CA THR A 528 29.54 -0.82 -33.07
C THR A 528 29.73 -0.37 -34.51
N ILE A 529 30.96 0.01 -34.86
CA ILE A 529 31.33 0.35 -36.24
C ILE A 529 31.77 -0.92 -36.94
N ALA A 530 31.31 -1.13 -38.17
CA ALA A 530 31.67 -2.30 -38.95
C ALA A 530 33.18 -2.36 -39.22
N SER A 531 33.74 -3.57 -39.24
CA SER A 531 35.16 -3.79 -39.54
C SER A 531 35.54 -3.17 -40.88
N GLY A 532 36.65 -2.42 -40.93
CA GLY A 532 37.11 -1.70 -42.12
C GLY A 532 36.54 -0.28 -42.26
N TYR A 533 35.61 0.13 -41.40
CA TYR A 533 35.07 1.50 -41.35
C TYR A 533 35.46 2.25 -40.06
N ASP A 534 36.27 1.66 -39.18
CA ASP A 534 36.66 2.29 -37.91
C ASP A 534 37.65 3.44 -38.15
N HIS A 535 37.16 4.67 -37.97
CA HIS A 535 37.99 5.87 -37.92
C HIS A 535 38.63 5.99 -36.53
N ASN A 536 39.54 5.04 -36.24
CA ASN A 536 40.19 4.84 -34.95
C ASN A 536 40.77 6.14 -34.37
N ALA A 537 40.65 6.42 -33.07
CA ALA A 537 41.16 7.65 -32.46
C ALA A 537 42.67 7.94 -32.70
N THR A 538 43.46 6.93 -33.11
CA THR A 538 44.85 7.11 -33.54
C THR A 538 44.91 7.45 -35.04
N PRO A 539 45.36 8.65 -35.45
CA PRO A 539 45.33 9.08 -36.85
C PRO A 539 46.07 8.18 -37.85
N ALA A 540 47.13 7.49 -37.43
CA ALA A 540 47.87 6.55 -38.27
C ALA A 540 47.22 5.17 -38.37
N SER A 541 46.05 4.98 -37.76
CA SER A 541 45.37 3.68 -37.64
C SER A 541 43.92 3.73 -38.12
N ARG A 542 43.58 4.65 -39.02
CA ARG A 542 42.22 4.71 -39.59
C ARG A 542 42.03 3.56 -40.59
N ASP A 543 40.80 3.06 -40.65
CA ASP A 543 40.37 2.18 -41.72
C ASP A 543 39.48 2.95 -42.70
N TRP A 544 39.67 2.66 -43.99
CA TRP A 544 38.91 3.28 -45.08
C TRP A 544 38.35 2.17 -45.97
N SER A 545 37.03 2.08 -46.04
CA SER A 545 36.35 1.10 -46.89
C SER A 545 35.26 1.72 -47.74
N TRP A 546 35.09 1.20 -48.95
CA TRP A 546 33.95 1.49 -49.79
C TRP A 546 33.54 0.23 -50.56
N VAL A 547 32.24 0.01 -50.72
CA VAL A 547 31.68 -1.10 -51.48
C VAL A 547 30.62 -0.54 -52.42
N ALA A 548 31.00 -0.33 -53.67
CA ALA A 548 30.11 0.29 -54.64
C ALA A 548 28.88 -0.59 -54.95
N ASN A 549 27.74 0.08 -55.15
CA ASN A 549 26.48 -0.52 -55.61
C ASN A 549 26.00 -1.70 -54.75
N THR A 550 26.32 -1.71 -53.46
CA THR A 550 25.93 -2.74 -52.49
C THR A 550 25.43 -2.08 -51.22
N ILE A 551 24.29 -2.56 -50.69
CA ILE A 551 23.81 -2.12 -49.37
C ILE A 551 24.76 -2.69 -48.33
N THR A 552 25.45 -1.82 -47.61
CA THR A 552 26.48 -2.22 -46.64
C THR A 552 26.13 -1.68 -45.27
N GLU A 553 26.03 -2.57 -44.27
CA GLU A 553 25.91 -2.16 -42.86
C GLU A 553 27.25 -1.62 -42.36
N ILE A 554 27.19 -0.43 -41.76
CA ILE A 554 28.37 0.33 -41.35
C ILE A 554 28.37 0.65 -39.86
N VAL A 555 27.19 0.72 -39.23
CA VAL A 555 27.05 0.91 -37.78
C VAL A 555 25.87 0.08 -37.29
N SER A 556 26.01 -0.55 -36.14
CA SER A 556 24.91 -1.26 -35.47
C SER A 556 24.90 -1.03 -33.97
N LYS A 557 23.71 -1.19 -33.38
CA LYS A 557 23.46 -1.11 -31.95
C LYS A 557 22.46 -2.19 -31.57
N THR A 558 22.69 -2.85 -30.43
CA THR A 558 21.88 -3.98 -29.95
C THR A 558 21.06 -3.65 -28.69
N SER A 559 20.92 -2.37 -28.36
CA SER A 559 20.17 -1.87 -27.21
C SER A 559 19.50 -0.53 -27.55
N PRO A 560 18.49 -0.09 -26.77
CA PRO A 560 17.95 1.26 -26.91
C PRO A 560 19.02 2.34 -26.73
N VAL A 561 18.76 3.51 -27.30
CA VAL A 561 19.60 4.71 -27.21
C VAL A 561 18.76 5.82 -26.60
N SER A 562 18.88 6.01 -25.28
CA SER A 562 18.05 6.95 -24.51
C SER A 562 18.48 8.41 -24.66
N SER A 563 19.74 8.67 -25.01
CA SER A 563 20.28 9.99 -25.37
C SER A 563 20.86 9.92 -26.78
N THR A 564 20.65 10.95 -27.60
CA THR A 564 21.15 11.02 -28.99
C THR A 564 22.63 10.62 -29.08
N GLU A 565 22.92 9.65 -29.95
CA GLU A 565 24.27 9.22 -30.30
C GLU A 565 24.68 9.85 -31.63
N THR A 566 25.93 10.31 -31.72
CA THR A 566 26.48 10.97 -32.89
C THR A 566 27.51 10.08 -33.58
N ILE A 567 27.29 9.80 -34.85
CA ILE A 567 28.27 9.11 -35.71
C ILE A 567 28.88 10.15 -36.66
N SER A 568 30.18 10.39 -36.56
CA SER A 568 30.91 11.27 -37.48
C SER A 568 31.37 10.48 -38.70
N ALA A 569 31.09 11.01 -39.89
CA ALA A 569 31.49 10.40 -41.15
C ALA A 569 32.65 11.14 -41.79
N TYR A 570 33.71 10.41 -42.11
CA TYR A 570 34.93 10.88 -42.73
C TYR A 570 35.01 10.23 -44.09
N TYR A 571 35.34 11.02 -45.12
CA TYR A 571 35.54 10.49 -46.46
C TYR A 571 36.93 10.85 -46.90
N LEU A 572 37.63 9.88 -47.48
CA LEU A 572 38.97 10.03 -48.05
C LEU A 572 38.88 9.90 -49.56
N ALA A 573 39.56 10.80 -50.27
CA ALA A 573 39.82 10.65 -51.70
C ALA A 573 41.28 10.98 -52.02
N ASN A 574 41.96 10.08 -52.72
CA ASN A 574 43.25 10.33 -53.37
C ASN A 574 43.24 9.76 -54.79
N ILE A 575 44.11 10.29 -55.64
CA ILE A 575 44.20 9.91 -57.05
C ILE A 575 45.63 9.49 -57.42
N SER A 576 45.75 8.59 -58.40
CA SER A 576 47.02 8.13 -58.93
C SER A 576 47.58 9.10 -59.97
N SER A 577 48.83 8.89 -60.39
CA SER A 577 49.40 9.60 -61.56
C SER A 577 48.72 9.28 -62.90
N LEU A 578 47.84 8.28 -62.95
CA LEU A 578 47.08 7.88 -64.14
C LEU A 578 45.64 8.42 -64.15
N THR A 579 45.15 8.87 -62.99
CA THR A 579 43.80 9.41 -62.79
C THR A 579 43.78 10.91 -63.10
N VAL A 580 42.69 11.42 -63.68
CA VAL A 580 42.56 12.84 -64.04
C VAL A 580 42.39 13.69 -62.78
N ALA A 581 43.22 14.73 -62.61
CA ALA A 581 43.07 15.69 -61.51
C ALA A 581 41.93 16.70 -61.77
N GLY A 582 41.19 17.09 -60.73
CA GLY A 582 40.11 18.09 -60.81
C GLY A 582 38.94 17.85 -59.87
N ASP A 583 37.85 18.61 -60.08
CA ASP A 583 36.64 18.65 -59.22
C ASP A 583 35.44 17.86 -59.77
N ASN A 584 35.59 17.13 -60.87
CA ASN A 584 34.44 16.60 -61.62
C ASN A 584 33.94 15.23 -61.13
N TYR A 585 34.54 14.68 -60.08
CA TYR A 585 34.17 13.38 -59.54
C TYR A 585 33.02 13.53 -58.55
N SER A 586 31.93 12.80 -58.78
CA SER A 586 30.76 12.82 -57.91
C SER A 586 30.08 11.45 -57.84
N THR A 587 29.36 11.23 -56.75
CA THR A 587 28.49 10.06 -56.55
C THR A 587 27.41 10.45 -55.56
N ASP A 588 26.24 9.80 -55.66
CA ASP A 588 25.18 9.92 -54.67
C ASP A 588 25.30 8.78 -53.65
N VAL A 589 25.08 9.11 -52.38
CA VAL A 589 25.10 8.14 -51.29
C VAL A 589 23.77 8.20 -50.54
N THR A 590 23.09 7.05 -50.47
CA THR A 590 21.86 6.89 -49.69
C THR A 590 22.18 6.21 -48.38
N TYR A 591 21.85 6.85 -47.26
CA TYR A 591 21.91 6.27 -45.92
C TYR A 591 20.53 5.78 -45.50
N ILE A 592 20.45 4.54 -44.98
CA ILE A 592 19.22 3.94 -44.48
C ILE A 592 19.47 3.48 -43.06
N ILE A 593 18.63 3.95 -42.15
CA ILE A 593 18.58 3.48 -40.77
C ILE A 593 17.33 2.65 -40.53
N THR A 594 17.49 1.57 -39.77
CA THR A 594 16.41 0.66 -39.40
C THR A 594 16.41 0.47 -37.89
N GLY A 595 15.29 0.75 -37.23
CA GLY A 595 15.07 0.42 -35.83
C GLY A 595 14.67 -1.05 -35.71
N ASN A 596 15.35 -1.79 -34.85
CA ASN A 596 15.15 -3.23 -34.66
C ASN A 596 14.16 -3.46 -33.49
N PHE A 597 12.88 -3.11 -33.72
CA PHE A 597 11.81 -3.13 -32.72
C PHE A 597 11.38 -4.54 -32.31
#